data_AF-A0AA39Q8D6-F1
#
_entry.id   AF-A0AA39Q8D6-F1
#
_cell.length_a   1.000
_cell.length_b   1.000
_cell.length_c   1.000
_cell.angle_alpha   90.00
_cell.angle_beta   90.00
_cell.angle_gamma   90.00
#
_symmetry.space_group_name_H-M   'P 1'
#
loop_
_entity.id
_entity.type
_entity.pdbx_description
1 polymer ?
#
loop_
_entity_poly.entity_id
_entity_poly.type
_entity_poly.pdbx_seq_one_letter_code
_entity_poly.pdbx_strand_id
1 'polypeptide(L)' 'MSSREAERISSAQQTLDILHEISQLLNTRLDRETLTTCVRMIESGVNPEALAAVIQELRRESSALDPSS' A
#
# COMPACT_ATOMS: atom_id res chain seq x y z
N MET A 1 23.18 17.46 0.62
CA MET A 1 22.12 16.80 1.40
C MET A 1 22.63 16.63 2.83
N SER A 2 21.85 16.99 3.85
CA SER A 2 22.26 16.78 5.26
C SER A 2 22.21 15.28 5.60
N SER A 3 23.15 14.76 6.39
CA SER A 3 23.18 13.32 6.73
C SER A 3 21.85 12.85 7.33
N ARG A 4 21.22 13.71 8.14
CA ARG A 4 19.92 13.46 8.76
C ARG A 4 18.80 13.21 7.76
N GLU A 5 18.83 13.88 6.62
CA GLU A 5 17.80 13.69 5.58
C GLU A 5 18.02 12.36 4.84
N ALA A 6 19.28 11.99 4.59
CA ALA A 6 19.59 10.68 4.03
C ALA A 6 19.19 9.53 4.98
N GLU A 7 19.41 9.70 6.29
CA GLU A 7 18.99 8.75 7.33
C GLU A 7 17.45 8.59 7.36
N ARG A 8 16.71 9.71 7.27
CA ARG A 8 15.23 9.67 7.22
C ARG A 8 14.70 8.95 5.98
N ILE A 9 15.27 9.23 4.80
CA ILE A 9 14.87 8.58 3.55
C ILE A 9 15.15 7.07 3.62
N SER A 10 16.33 6.69 4.12
CA SER A 10 16.69 5.27 4.31
C SER A 10 15.72 4.56 5.25
N SER A 11 15.40 5.17 6.40
CA SER A 11 14.46 4.60 7.37
C SER A 11 13.05 4.44 6.79
N ALA A 12 12.57 5.40 5.99
CA ALA A 12 11.27 5.31 5.34
C ALA A 12 11.23 4.18 4.29
N GLN A 13 12.31 4.00 3.53
CA GLN A 13 12.44 2.90 2.56
C GLN A 13 12.41 1.54 3.26
N GLN A 14 13.20 1.36 4.33
CA GLN A 14 13.20 0.13 5.12
C GLN A 14 11.83 -0.17 5.72
N THR A 15 11.13 0.86 6.20
CA THR A 15 9.77 0.70 6.73
C THR A 15 8.81 0.18 5.65
N LEU A 16 8.84 0.77 4.45
CA LEU A 16 8.02 0.31 3.33
C LEU A 16 8.37 -1.11 2.88
N ASP A 17 9.64 -1.48 2.91
CA ASP A 17 10.08 -2.84 2.55
C ASP A 17 9.53 -3.88 3.54
N ILE A 18 9.63 -3.61 4.84
CA ILE A 18 9.05 -4.47 5.89
C ILE A 18 7.54 -4.59 5.72
N LEU A 19 6.83 -3.47 5.49
CA LEU A 19 5.39 -3.49 5.26
C LEU A 19 5.02 -4.30 4.01
N HIS A 20 5.84 -4.24 2.96
CA HIS A 20 5.62 -5.01 1.75
C HIS A 20 5.82 -6.50 1.98
N GLU A 21 6.85 -6.91 2.71
CA GLU A 21 7.05 -8.31 3.12
C GLU A 21 5.85 -8.84 3.93
N ILE A 22 5.37 -8.06 4.90
CA ILE A 22 4.16 -8.40 5.67
C ILE A 22 2.95 -8.58 4.75
N SER A 23 2.76 -7.67 3.79
CA SER A 23 1.69 -7.73 2.79
C SER A 23 1.73 -9.02 1.96
N GLN A 24 2.93 -9.46 1.54
CA GLN A 24 3.11 -10.72 0.81
C GLN A 24 2.80 -11.94 1.69
N LEU A 25 3.29 -11.96 2.93
CA LEU A 25 3.03 -13.05 3.88
C LEU A 25 1.52 -13.21 4.16
N LEU A 26 0.80 -12.09 4.27
CA LEU A 26 -0.65 -12.08 4.49
C LEU A 26 -1.46 -12.25 3.19
N ASN A 27 -0.81 -12.41 2.04
CA ASN A 27 -1.45 -12.55 0.74
C ASN A 27 -2.48 -11.45 0.43
N THR A 28 -2.20 -10.21 0.85
CA THR A 28 -3.11 -9.07 0.57
C THR A 28 -3.13 -8.71 -0.92
N ARG A 29 -2.16 -9.22 -1.69
CA ARG A 29 -1.96 -8.96 -3.13
C ARG A 29 -1.77 -7.48 -3.44
N LEU A 30 -1.21 -6.70 -2.51
CA LEU A 30 -0.82 -5.31 -2.78
C LEU A 30 0.61 -5.28 -3.32
N ASP A 31 0.78 -4.66 -4.49
CA ASP A 31 2.11 -4.34 -5.00
C ASP A 31 2.72 -3.15 -4.23
N ARG A 32 4.01 -2.89 -4.47
CA ARG A 32 4.76 -1.89 -3.70
C ARG A 32 4.22 -0.47 -3.93
N GLU A 33 3.75 -0.17 -5.13
CA GLU A 33 3.18 1.13 -5.49
C GLU A 33 1.83 1.37 -4.82
N THR A 34 0.92 0.39 -4.87
CA THR A 34 -0.38 0.48 -4.19
C THR A 34 -0.19 0.57 -2.68
N LEU A 35 0.71 -0.22 -2.10
CA LEU A 35 1.00 -0.17 -0.66
C LEU A 35 1.52 1.22 -0.24
N THR A 36 2.43 1.79 -1.02
CA THR A 36 2.96 3.15 -0.78
C THR A 36 1.83 4.19 -0.81
N THR A 37 0.90 4.05 -1.75
CA THR A 37 -0.27 4.92 -1.86
C THR A 37 -1.18 4.77 -0.64
N CYS A 38 -1.45 3.54 -0.20
CA CYS A 38 -2.25 3.28 1.00
C CYS A 38 -1.62 3.90 2.25
N VAL A 39 -0.31 3.76 2.43
CA VAL A 39 0.42 4.37 3.56
C VAL A 39 0.25 5.89 3.54
N ARG A 40 0.44 6.54 2.39
CA ARG A 40 0.27 8.00 2.28
C ARG A 40 -1.16 8.46 2.58
N MET A 41 -2.17 7.67 2.18
CA MET A 41 -3.56 7.97 2.50
C MET A 41 -3.84 7.82 4.00
N ILE A 42 -3.30 6.78 4.63
CA ILE A 42 -3.45 6.58 6.08
C ILE A 42 -2.74 7.70 6.85
N GLU A 43 -1.54 8.09 6.43
CA GLU A 43 -0.80 9.23 6.99
C GLU A 43 -1.53 10.57 6.83
N SER A 44 -2.37 10.72 5.79
CA SER A 44 -3.23 11.90 5.61
C SER A 44 -4.54 11.84 6.41
N GLY A 45 -4.76 10.79 7.21
CA GLY A 45 -5.90 10.62 8.10
C GLY A 45 -7.04 9.78 7.54
N VAL A 46 -6.84 9.08 6.41
CA VAL A 46 -7.82 8.13 5.90
C VAL A 46 -7.90 6.91 6.84
N ASN A 47 -9.12 6.50 7.16
CA ASN A 47 -9.36 5.30 7.97
C ASN A 47 -8.90 4.03 7.21
N PRO A 48 -8.03 3.18 7.79
CA PRO A 48 -7.52 1.97 7.14
C PRO A 48 -8.60 0.95 6.76
N GLU A 49 -9.61 0.77 7.61
CA GLU A 49 -10.68 -0.20 7.37
C GLU A 49 -11.56 0.21 6.19
N ALA A 50 -11.91 1.50 6.10
CA ALA A 50 -12.65 2.07 4.98
C ALA A 50 -11.85 1.97 3.68
N LEU A 51 -10.55 2.26 3.71
CA LEU A 51 -9.67 2.11 2.56
C LEU A 51 -9.60 0.66 2.08
N ALA A 52 -9.51 -0.30 3.01
CA ALA A 52 -9.53 -1.72 2.68
C ALA A 52 -10.84 -2.14 2.00
N ALA A 53 -11.99 -1.65 2.49
CA ALA A 53 -13.29 -1.91 1.88
C ALA A 53 -13.36 -1.36 0.43
N VAL A 54 -12.87 -0.14 0.20
CA VAL A 54 -12.82 0.46 -1.15
C VAL A 54 -11.92 -0.36 -2.09
N ILE A 55 -10.74 -0.79 -1.64
CA ILE A 55 -9.83 -1.61 -2.46
C ILE A 55 -10.48 -2.94 -2.83
N GLN A 56 -11.19 -3.58 -1.88
CA GLN A 56 -11.90 -4.83 -2.14
C GLN A 56 -13.03 -4.65 -3.17
N GLU A 57 -13.79 -3.56 -3.09
CA GLU A 57 -14.85 -3.27 -4.04
C GLU A 57 -14.30 -3.01 -5.45
N LEU A 58 -13.28 -2.16 -5.58
CA LEU A 58 -12.64 -1.86 -6.86
C LEU A 58 -12.08 -3.12 -7.54
N ARG A 59 -11.49 -4.04 -6.77
CA ARG A 59 -11.03 -5.33 -7.29
C ARG A 59 -12.17 -6.20 -7.79
N ARG A 60 -13.29 -6.24 -7.04
CA ARG A 60 -14.48 -7.01 -7.43
C ARG A 60 -15.08 -6.46 -8.73
N GLU A 61 -15.26 -5.14 -8.81
CA GLU A 61 -15.77 -4.48 -10.01
C GLU A 61 -14.83 -4.69 -11.21
N SER A 62 -13.53 -4.53 -11.03
CA SER A 62 -12.54 -4.78 -12.09
C SER A 62 -12.61 -6.21 -12.62
N SER A 63 -12.75 -7.22 -11.75
CA SER A 63 -12.91 -8.61 -12.18
C SER A 63 -14.25 -8.87 -12.88
N ALA A 64 -15.31 -8.16 -12.52
CA ALA A 64 -16.62 -8.28 -13.17
C ALA A 64 -16.67 -7.57 -14.54
N LEU A 65 -15.84 -6.54 -14.73
CA LEU A 65 -15.75 -5.76 -15.95
C LEU A 65 -14.84 -6.40 -17.01
N ASP A 66 -13.99 -7.37 -16.63
CA ASP A 66 -13.15 -8.13 -17.56
C ASP A 66 -14.02 -9.15 -18.32
N PRO A 67 -14.38 -8.90 -19.60
CA PRO A 67 -15.31 -9.75 -20.35
C PRO A 67 -14.66 -11.04 -20.88
N SER A 68 -13.41 -11.27 -20.51
CA SER A 68 -12.57 -12.41 -20.89
C SER A 68 -12.39 -13.45 -19.77
N SER A 69 -13.11 -13.32 -18.65
CA SER A 69 -13.16 -14.32 -17.57
C SER A 69 -14.37 -15.25 -17.69
#